data_AF-A0A2V8QK19-F1
#
_entry.id   AF-A0A2V8QK19-F1
#
_cell.length_a   1.000
_cell.length_b   1.000
_cell.length_c   1.000
_cell.angle_alpha   90.00
_cell.angle_beta   90.00
_cell.angle_gamma   90.00
#
_symmetry.space_group_name_H-M   'P 1'
#
loop_
_entity.id
_entity.type
_entity.pdbx_description
1 polymer ?
#
loop_
_entity_poly.entity_id
_entity_poly.type
_entity_poly.pdbx_seq_one_letter_code
_entity_poly.pdbx_strand_id
1 'polypeptide(L)'
;MKTEAPTRPDRVPVRDRWRIGFPEYSRYGSVAGGRDIMFRRGSALNPYDQSILKGDYPVFGQHLFMILSATSFTAVQQQRTPTPSNVSSARPGSAEFFGKPEVLALDQVLQFSFEMFGGDSTFKPRQWAIKISPTFSLPNYVRAREQGVINIDPRRGTSRTDWHFSLEDAFAEVKLEDVNSNYDAVSLRVGIQPFVSDFRGFIYTDNNLGARLFGAFRNNRYILRAA
;
A
#
# COMPACT_ATOMS: atom_id res chain seq x y z
N MET A 1 -7.83 -8.95 27.93
CA MET A 1 -6.51 -9.55 28.20
C MET A 1 -6.38 -9.62 29.72
N LYS A 2 -6.31 -10.82 30.30
CA LYS A 2 -6.25 -11.01 31.76
C LYS A 2 -4.95 -10.42 32.29
N THR A 3 -5.04 -9.40 33.13
CA THR A 3 -3.90 -8.90 33.91
C THR A 3 -3.58 -9.94 34.98
N GLU A 4 -2.37 -10.50 34.97
CA GLU A 4 -1.91 -11.39 36.05
C GLU A 4 -1.90 -10.65 37.39
N ALA A 5 -2.26 -11.35 38.46
CA ALA A 5 -2.24 -10.80 39.80
C ALA A 5 -0.80 -10.47 40.22
N PRO A 6 -0.57 -9.32 40.88
CA PRO A 6 0.78 -8.90 41.26
C PRO A 6 1.42 -9.90 42.22
N THR A 7 2.63 -10.37 41.87
CA THR A 7 3.40 -11.35 42.65
C THR A 7 4.10 -10.72 43.87
N ARG A 8 4.07 -9.39 44.01
CA ARG A 8 4.60 -8.63 45.16
C ARG A 8 3.76 -7.37 45.42
N PRO A 9 3.61 -6.94 46.69
CA PRO A 9 2.76 -5.81 47.08
C PRO A 9 3.25 -4.43 46.60
N ASP A 10 4.50 -4.33 46.12
CA ASP A 10 5.15 -3.10 45.63
C ASP A 10 5.09 -2.93 44.10
N ARG A 11 4.54 -3.91 43.37
CA ARG A 11 4.46 -3.86 41.90
C ARG A 11 3.04 -3.57 41.44
N VAL A 12 2.85 -2.41 40.81
CA VAL A 12 1.64 -2.10 40.06
C VAL A 12 1.68 -2.88 38.73
N PRO A 13 0.68 -3.72 38.41
CA PRO A 13 0.65 -4.40 37.13
C PRO A 13 0.47 -3.38 36.01
N VAL A 14 1.50 -3.24 35.18
CA VAL A 14 1.46 -2.40 33.98
C VAL A 14 0.92 -3.24 32.83
N ARG A 15 -0.10 -2.71 32.13
CA ARG A 15 -0.82 -3.44 31.09
C ARG A 15 0.07 -3.88 29.92
N ASP A 16 0.97 -3.01 29.45
CA ASP A 16 1.86 -3.25 28.31
C ASP A 16 2.94 -2.15 28.23
N ARG A 17 4.19 -2.49 27.87
CA ARG A 17 5.30 -1.55 27.65
C ARG A 17 4.99 -0.45 26.64
N TRP A 18 4.14 -0.77 25.66
CA TRP A 18 3.75 0.17 24.60
C TRP A 18 2.69 1.18 25.05
N ARG A 19 1.94 0.87 26.12
CA ARG A 19 0.76 1.64 26.56
C ARG A 19 0.92 2.23 27.95
N ILE A 20 2.15 2.27 28.46
CA ILE A 20 2.51 2.94 29.73
C ILE A 20 2.18 4.44 29.64
N GLY A 21 2.17 5.00 28.43
CA GLY A 21 1.99 6.42 28.19
C GLY A 21 3.23 7.20 28.63
N PHE A 22 3.31 8.43 28.17
CA PHE A 22 4.28 9.39 28.68
C PHE A 22 3.59 10.29 29.71
N PRO A 23 4.32 10.78 30.72
CA PRO A 23 3.77 11.77 31.65
C PRO A 23 3.31 13.01 30.87
N GLU A 24 2.20 13.59 31.29
CA GLU A 24 1.75 14.86 30.72
C GLU A 24 2.81 15.93 30.97
N TYR A 25 3.41 16.43 29.89
CA TYR A 25 4.45 17.45 29.95
C TYR A 25 3.90 18.78 29.46
N SER A 26 3.94 19.77 30.35
CA SER A 26 3.55 21.14 30.07
C SER A 26 4.61 22.08 30.64
N ARG A 27 5.57 22.48 29.80
CA ARG A 27 6.69 23.35 30.20
C ARG A 27 6.25 24.73 30.68
N TYR A 28 5.18 25.29 30.10
CA TYR A 28 4.73 26.66 30.34
C TYR A 28 3.30 26.76 30.87
N GLY A 29 2.70 25.66 31.36
CA GLY A 29 1.28 25.65 31.73
C GLY A 29 0.35 25.88 30.52
N SER A 30 -0.91 26.23 30.80
CA SER A 30 -1.95 26.49 29.79
C SER A 30 -1.64 27.66 28.83
N VAL A 31 -0.57 28.42 29.09
CA VAL A 31 -0.22 29.66 28.39
C VAL A 31 0.47 29.42 27.04
N ALA A 32 1.00 28.21 26.79
CA ALA A 32 1.71 27.89 25.53
C ALA A 32 0.82 27.36 24.39
N GLY A 33 -0.51 27.40 24.53
CA GLY A 33 -1.46 27.07 23.45
C GLY A 33 -1.24 25.70 22.80
N GLY A 34 -0.69 24.72 23.55
CA GLY A 34 -0.43 23.37 23.06
C GLY A 34 0.69 23.23 22.02
N ARG A 35 1.55 24.25 21.85
CA ARG A 35 2.61 24.25 20.82
C ARG A 35 3.91 23.55 21.22
N ASP A 36 4.17 23.35 22.52
CA ASP A 36 5.40 22.73 23.04
C ASP A 36 5.07 21.54 23.95
N ILE A 37 4.51 20.47 23.37
CA ILE A 37 4.19 19.22 24.07
C ILE A 37 5.17 18.15 23.58
N MET A 38 6.23 17.90 24.35
CA MET A 38 7.24 16.87 24.04
C MET A 38 6.64 15.46 23.99
N PHE A 39 5.58 15.21 24.75
CA PHE A 39 4.94 13.92 24.88
C PHE A 39 3.48 14.00 24.50
N ARG A 40 3.16 13.60 23.27
CA ARG A 40 1.79 13.60 22.78
C ARG A 40 1.19 12.18 22.85
N ARG A 41 -0.07 12.09 23.26
CA ARG A 41 -0.82 10.83 23.22
C ARG A 41 -1.01 10.40 21.76
N GLY A 42 -0.97 9.10 21.49
CA GLY A 42 -1.23 8.56 20.15
C GLY A 42 -2.61 8.94 19.62
N SER A 43 -2.69 9.24 18.32
CA SER A 43 -3.93 9.57 17.62
C SER A 43 -3.95 8.85 16.28
N ALA A 44 -5.09 8.27 15.94
CA ALA A 44 -5.26 7.57 14.67
C ALA A 44 -5.40 8.55 13.48
N LEU A 45 -5.92 9.76 13.72
CA LEU A 45 -6.24 10.73 12.67
C LEU A 45 -5.07 11.68 12.36
N ASN A 46 -4.21 11.95 13.34
CA ASN A 46 -3.09 12.86 13.13
C ASN A 46 -1.90 12.09 12.53
N PRO A 47 -1.38 12.50 11.35
CA PRO A 47 -0.25 11.83 10.71
C PRO A 47 1.04 11.86 11.54
N TYR A 48 1.21 12.83 12.44
CA TYR A 48 2.41 12.96 13.28
C TYR A 48 2.32 12.25 14.63
N ASP A 49 1.14 11.73 14.99
CA ASP A 49 0.95 11.03 16.25
C ASP A 49 1.04 9.52 16.04
N GLN A 50 1.49 8.80 17.08
CA GLN A 50 1.66 7.35 17.02
C GLN A 50 0.32 6.64 16.82
N SER A 51 0.26 5.66 15.92
CA SER A 51 -0.95 4.88 15.69
C SER A 51 -0.70 3.40 15.40
N ILE A 52 -1.70 2.57 15.68
CA ILE A 52 -1.69 1.13 15.38
C ILE A 52 -1.66 0.90 13.86
N LEU A 53 -2.33 1.74 13.08
CA LEU A 53 -2.43 1.59 11.62
C LEU A 53 -1.12 1.92 10.89
N LYS A 54 -0.22 2.67 11.55
CA LYS A 54 1.11 3.01 11.02
C LYS A 54 2.19 2.04 11.48
N GLY A 55 1.86 1.07 12.33
CA GLY A 55 2.81 0.14 12.90
C GLY A 55 3.61 0.70 14.08
N ASP A 56 3.23 1.84 14.64
CA ASP A 56 3.91 2.42 15.81
C ASP A 56 3.59 1.67 17.11
N TYR A 57 2.41 1.04 17.15
CA TYR A 57 1.95 0.21 18.27
C TYR A 57 1.60 -1.19 17.80
N PRO A 58 1.83 -2.21 18.66
CA PRO A 58 1.42 -3.56 18.32
C PRO A 58 -0.11 -3.68 18.33
N VAL A 59 -0.62 -4.39 17.34
CA VAL A 59 -2.04 -4.74 17.19
C VAL A 59 -2.44 -5.72 18.28
N PHE A 60 -1.65 -6.78 18.46
CA PHE A 60 -1.87 -7.83 19.44
C PHE A 60 -0.57 -8.22 20.16
N GLY A 61 -0.66 -8.45 21.48
CA GLY A 61 0.52 -8.70 22.30
C GLY A 61 1.52 -7.54 22.24
N GLN A 62 2.81 -7.86 22.17
CA GLN A 62 3.90 -6.87 22.20
C GLN A 62 4.82 -6.90 20.96
N HIS A 63 4.53 -7.77 19.99
CA HIS A 63 5.42 -8.08 18.86
C HIS A 63 4.72 -8.17 17.50
N LEU A 64 3.40 -7.99 17.44
CA LEU A 64 2.64 -8.02 16.18
C LEU A 64 2.31 -6.59 15.74
N PHE A 65 2.87 -6.16 14.62
CA PHE A 65 2.65 -4.83 14.06
C PHE A 65 1.93 -4.93 12.73
N MET A 66 1.23 -3.86 12.37
CA MET A 66 0.49 -3.75 11.12
C MET A 66 0.72 -2.37 10.52
N ILE A 67 0.93 -2.32 9.22
CA ILE A 67 0.97 -1.10 8.43
C ILE A 67 -0.16 -1.18 7.43
N LEU A 68 -1.06 -0.21 7.49
CA LEU A 68 -2.11 0.02 6.53
C LEU A 68 -1.81 1.30 5.77
N SER A 69 -1.66 1.20 4.46
CA SER A 69 -1.52 2.34 3.56
C SER A 69 -2.61 2.32 2.51
N ALA A 70 -3.11 3.50 2.16
CA ALA A 70 -4.10 3.67 1.11
C ALA A 70 -3.68 4.85 0.23
N THR A 71 -3.79 4.67 -1.08
CA THR A 71 -3.49 5.71 -2.06
C THR A 71 -4.68 5.82 -3.00
N SER A 72 -5.13 7.05 -3.21
CA SER A 72 -6.17 7.39 -4.17
C SER A 72 -5.53 8.25 -5.26
N PHE A 73 -5.57 7.76 -6.48
CA PHE A 73 -5.12 8.49 -7.66
C PHE A 73 -6.32 8.79 -8.54
N THR A 74 -6.49 10.07 -8.91
CA THR A 74 -7.55 10.53 -9.79
C THR A 74 -6.90 11.20 -10.99
N ALA A 75 -7.18 10.71 -12.19
CA ALA A 75 -6.78 11.34 -13.44
C ALA A 75 -8.01 11.84 -14.20
N VAL A 76 -7.95 13.10 -14.62
CA VAL A 76 -8.97 13.72 -15.46
C VAL A 76 -8.28 14.19 -16.72
N GLN A 77 -8.64 13.59 -17.86
CA GLN A 77 -8.15 13.99 -19.16
C GLN A 77 -9.30 14.52 -19.99
N GLN A 78 -9.13 15.74 -20.49
CA GLN A 78 -10.02 16.33 -21.47
C GLN A 78 -9.22 16.68 -22.70
N GLN A 79 -9.63 16.17 -23.85
CA GLN A 79 -8.98 16.45 -25.11
C GLN A 79 -10.01 16.81 -26.19
N ARG A 80 -9.52 17.56 -27.18
CA ARG A 80 -10.28 17.95 -28.35
C ARG A 80 -9.46 17.60 -29.59
N THR A 81 -9.77 16.47 -30.19
CA THR A 81 -9.02 15.93 -31.33
C THR A 81 -9.98 15.69 -32.48
N PRO A 82 -9.65 16.07 -33.73
CA PRO A 82 -10.51 15.81 -34.88
C PRO A 82 -10.85 14.32 -34.97
N THR A 83 -12.12 13.98 -34.73
CA THR A 83 -12.62 12.62 -34.75
C THR A 83 -13.52 12.45 -35.98
N PRO A 84 -13.28 11.45 -36.84
CA PRO A 84 -14.14 11.21 -37.99
C PRO A 84 -15.55 10.85 -37.54
N SER A 85 -16.55 11.32 -38.29
CA SER A 85 -17.91 10.83 -38.14
C SER A 85 -17.95 9.41 -38.73
N ASN A 86 -18.42 8.44 -37.94
CA ASN A 86 -18.57 7.07 -38.41
C ASN A 86 -19.89 6.93 -39.21
N VAL A 87 -20.07 5.83 -39.94
CA VAL A 87 -21.33 5.50 -40.66
C VAL A 87 -22.57 5.51 -39.76
N SER A 88 -22.36 5.39 -38.45
CA SER A 88 -23.36 5.59 -37.40
C SER A 88 -22.94 6.77 -36.54
N SER A 89 -23.08 8.01 -37.03
CA SER A 89 -22.76 9.19 -36.22
C SER A 89 -23.68 9.26 -34.98
N ALA A 90 -23.16 9.85 -33.89
CA ALA A 90 -23.97 10.11 -32.70
C ALA A 90 -25.12 11.10 -32.95
N ARG A 91 -25.08 11.86 -34.06
CA ARG A 91 -26.10 12.84 -34.43
C ARG A 91 -26.83 12.37 -35.70
N PRO A 92 -28.16 12.16 -35.65
CA PRO A 92 -28.93 11.85 -36.85
C PRO A 92 -28.80 12.96 -37.90
N GLY A 93 -28.58 12.59 -39.16
CA GLY A 93 -28.52 13.52 -40.29
C GLY A 93 -27.19 14.28 -40.46
N SER A 94 -26.12 13.92 -39.75
CA SER A 94 -24.78 14.44 -40.04
C SER A 94 -24.15 13.69 -41.22
N ALA A 95 -23.77 14.43 -42.27
CA ALA A 95 -23.02 13.91 -43.42
C ALA A 95 -21.56 14.40 -43.47
N GLU A 96 -21.17 15.26 -42.53
CA GLU A 96 -19.82 15.84 -42.43
C GLU A 96 -18.79 14.78 -42.09
N PHE A 97 -17.59 14.84 -42.68
CA PHE A 97 -16.52 13.87 -42.42
C PHE A 97 -16.02 13.91 -40.96
N PHE A 98 -16.04 15.08 -40.32
CA PHE A 98 -15.63 15.22 -38.91
C PHE A 98 -16.83 15.38 -37.98
N GLY A 99 -16.81 14.61 -36.90
CA GLY A 99 -17.77 14.70 -35.82
C GLY A 99 -17.33 15.67 -34.72
N LYS A 100 -17.93 15.51 -33.53
CA LYS A 100 -17.59 16.29 -32.34
C LYS A 100 -16.25 15.78 -31.77
N PRO A 101 -15.23 16.65 -31.67
CA PRO A 101 -13.87 16.25 -31.32
C PRO A 101 -13.64 16.02 -29.82
N GLU A 102 -14.61 16.32 -28.95
CA GLU A 102 -14.39 16.30 -27.51
C GLU A 102 -14.42 14.87 -26.93
N VAL A 103 -13.40 14.55 -26.13
CA VAL A 103 -13.30 13.33 -25.34
C VAL A 103 -12.96 13.69 -23.90
N LEU A 104 -13.73 13.14 -22.97
CA LEU A 104 -13.50 13.23 -21.52
C LEU A 104 -13.20 11.83 -21.00
N ALA A 105 -12.07 11.68 -20.30
CA ALA A 105 -11.71 10.47 -19.58
C ALA A 105 -11.47 10.80 -18.10
N LEU A 106 -12.03 9.97 -17.23
CA LEU A 106 -11.88 9.98 -15.79
C LEU A 106 -11.39 8.60 -15.38
N ASP A 107 -10.26 8.53 -14.69
CA ASP A 107 -9.74 7.31 -14.08
C ASP A 107 -9.54 7.56 -12.59
N GLN A 108 -9.96 6.59 -11.79
CA GLN A 108 -9.87 6.60 -10.35
C GLN A 108 -9.29 5.26 -9.90
N VAL A 109 -8.09 5.30 -9.34
CA VAL A 109 -7.39 4.13 -8.82
C VAL A 109 -7.26 4.24 -7.31
N LEU A 110 -7.77 3.24 -6.60
CA LEU A 110 -7.62 3.05 -5.17
C LEU A 110 -6.72 1.86 -4.92
N GLN A 111 -5.54 2.12 -4.36
CA GLN A 111 -4.59 1.08 -3.96
C GLN A 111 -4.53 1.00 -2.44
N PHE A 112 -4.66 -0.22 -1.91
CA PHE A 112 -4.46 -0.49 -0.49
C PHE A 112 -3.22 -1.35 -0.33
N SER A 113 -2.51 -1.19 0.78
CA SER A 113 -1.41 -2.05 1.19
C SER A 113 -1.59 -2.39 2.64
N PHE A 114 -1.82 -3.67 2.91
CA PHE A 114 -1.88 -4.25 4.23
C PHE A 114 -0.63 -5.09 4.45
N GLU A 115 0.18 -4.70 5.43
CA GLU A 115 1.35 -5.46 5.83
C GLU A 115 1.26 -5.76 7.32
N MET A 116 1.40 -7.04 7.68
CA MET A 116 1.42 -7.48 9.06
C MET A 116 2.71 -8.25 9.31
N PHE A 117 3.45 -7.90 10.35
CA PHE A 117 4.73 -8.51 10.64
C PHE A 117 4.97 -8.73 12.12
N GLY A 118 5.74 -9.77 12.41
CA GLY A 118 6.11 -10.17 13.76
C GLY A 118 7.58 -9.90 14.07
N GLY A 119 7.84 -9.37 15.27
CA GLY A 119 9.19 -9.26 15.85
C GLY A 119 9.59 -7.84 16.26
N ASP A 120 10.71 -7.73 16.95
CA ASP A 120 11.29 -6.46 17.38
C ASP A 120 12.12 -5.85 16.23
N SER A 121 11.46 -5.15 15.31
CA SER A 121 12.05 -4.65 14.05
C SER A 121 13.18 -3.62 14.21
N THR A 122 13.34 -3.04 15.40
CA THR A 122 14.40 -2.04 15.67
C THR A 122 15.77 -2.67 15.82
N PHE A 123 15.85 -3.90 16.34
CA PHE A 123 17.13 -4.54 16.68
C PHE A 123 17.34 -5.90 16.01
N LYS A 124 16.26 -6.55 15.57
CA LYS A 124 16.31 -7.86 14.91
C LYS A 124 15.54 -7.81 13.59
N PRO A 125 15.99 -8.55 12.57
CA PRO A 125 15.18 -8.81 11.39
C PRO A 125 13.83 -9.40 11.79
N ARG A 126 12.79 -8.99 11.06
CA ARG A 126 11.41 -9.48 11.27
C ARG A 126 11.38 -11.00 11.17
N GLN A 127 10.65 -11.65 12.06
CA GLN A 127 10.55 -13.12 12.08
C GLN A 127 9.65 -13.63 10.97
N TRP A 128 8.59 -12.89 10.67
CA TRP A 128 7.69 -13.17 9.57
C TRP A 128 6.98 -11.89 9.14
N ALA A 129 6.52 -11.86 7.91
CA ALA A 129 5.68 -10.80 7.37
C ALA A 129 4.67 -11.36 6.37
N ILE A 130 3.47 -10.78 6.34
CA ILE A 130 2.45 -11.06 5.33
C ILE A 130 2.07 -9.71 4.74
N LYS A 131 2.10 -9.60 3.41
CA LYS A 131 1.71 -8.39 2.70
C LYS A 131 0.68 -8.72 1.63
N ILE A 132 -0.36 -7.91 1.57
CA ILE A 132 -1.43 -7.98 0.57
C ILE A 132 -1.71 -6.57 0.09
N SER A 133 -1.69 -6.35 -1.23
CA SER A 133 -1.87 -5.04 -1.84
C SER A 133 -2.90 -5.10 -2.98
N PRO A 134 -4.20 -5.03 -2.66
CA PRO A 134 -5.25 -4.97 -3.67
C PRO A 134 -5.34 -3.57 -4.29
N THR A 135 -5.59 -3.54 -5.60
CA THR A 135 -5.76 -2.31 -6.38
C THR A 135 -7.10 -2.36 -7.12
N PHE A 136 -7.84 -1.28 -7.02
CA PHE A 136 -9.19 -1.12 -7.55
C PHE A 136 -9.21 0.09 -8.47
N SER A 137 -9.55 -0.09 -9.75
CA SER A 137 -9.72 1.01 -10.69
C SER A 137 -11.20 1.19 -10.99
N LEU A 138 -11.83 2.16 -10.32
CA LEU A 138 -13.27 2.22 -10.04
C LEU A 138 -13.77 3.69 -9.89
N PRO A 139 -14.59 4.25 -10.80
CA PRO A 139 -14.81 3.88 -12.20
C PRO A 139 -13.74 4.45 -13.16
N ASN A 140 -13.38 3.67 -14.17
CA ASN A 140 -12.84 4.20 -15.43
C ASN A 140 -14.00 4.68 -16.29
N TYR A 141 -14.16 5.98 -16.48
CA TYR A 141 -15.21 6.54 -17.32
C TYR A 141 -14.62 7.29 -18.50
N VAL A 142 -15.01 6.91 -19.72
CA VAL A 142 -14.65 7.62 -20.94
C VAL A 142 -15.93 8.01 -21.68
N ARG A 143 -16.02 9.26 -22.09
CA ARG A 143 -17.08 9.79 -22.95
C ARG A 143 -16.47 10.44 -24.16
N ALA A 144 -16.67 9.82 -25.31
CA ALA A 144 -16.46 10.43 -26.60
C ALA A 144 -17.75 11.14 -27.04
N ARG A 145 -17.65 12.07 -27.98
CA ARG A 145 -18.85 12.72 -28.56
C ARG A 145 -19.25 12.15 -29.93
N GLU A 146 -18.57 11.12 -30.38
CA GLU A 146 -18.90 10.33 -31.57
C GLU A 146 -18.91 8.82 -31.25
N GLN A 147 -19.70 8.06 -32.01
CA GLN A 147 -19.76 6.59 -31.90
C GLN A 147 -18.57 5.95 -32.64
N GLY A 148 -18.21 4.71 -32.29
CA GLY A 148 -17.06 4.02 -32.91
C GLY A 148 -15.71 4.34 -32.25
N VAL A 149 -15.62 5.37 -31.42
CA VAL A 149 -14.35 5.83 -30.80
C VAL A 149 -13.92 4.90 -29.66
N ILE A 150 -14.85 4.55 -28.78
CA ILE A 150 -14.56 3.71 -27.59
C ILE A 150 -15.04 2.28 -27.80
N ASN A 151 -16.08 2.10 -28.62
CA ASN A 151 -16.61 0.80 -28.99
C ASN A 151 -17.04 0.81 -30.44
N ILE A 152 -16.75 -0.28 -31.15
CA ILE A 152 -17.15 -0.47 -32.54
C ILE A 152 -18.67 -0.67 -32.69
N ASP A 153 -19.33 -1.23 -31.67
CA ASP A 153 -20.79 -1.42 -31.68
C ASP A 153 -21.51 -0.09 -31.36
N PRO A 154 -22.20 0.53 -32.33
CA PRO A 154 -22.87 1.82 -32.15
C PRO A 154 -24.00 1.77 -31.11
N ARG A 155 -24.58 0.60 -30.83
CA ARG A 155 -25.65 0.42 -29.84
C ARG A 155 -25.16 0.67 -28.41
N ARG A 156 -23.86 0.51 -28.17
CA ARG A 156 -23.22 0.79 -26.87
C ARG A 156 -22.99 2.29 -26.64
N GLY A 157 -23.29 3.13 -27.63
CA GLY A 157 -23.29 4.57 -27.50
C GLY A 157 -21.89 5.17 -27.45
N THR A 158 -21.78 6.33 -26.80
CA THR A 158 -20.58 7.18 -26.83
C THR A 158 -19.84 7.24 -25.49
N SER A 159 -20.29 6.49 -24.50
CA SER A 159 -19.66 6.40 -23.18
C SER A 159 -19.36 4.96 -22.81
N ARG A 160 -18.22 4.73 -22.16
CA ARG A 160 -17.86 3.45 -21.55
C ARG A 160 -17.51 3.69 -20.09
N THR A 161 -18.04 2.84 -19.23
CA THR A 161 -17.62 2.74 -17.84
C THR A 161 -17.05 1.35 -17.63
N ASP A 162 -15.88 1.27 -17.00
CA ASP A 162 -15.23 0.00 -16.70
C ASP A 162 -14.62 0.00 -15.29
N TRP A 163 -14.48 -1.20 -14.74
CA TRP A 163 -14.09 -1.43 -13.35
C TRP A 163 -13.10 -2.59 -13.34
N HIS A 164 -11.91 -2.38 -12.81
CA HIS A 164 -10.87 -3.40 -12.74
C HIS A 164 -10.43 -3.64 -11.31
N PHE A 165 -10.09 -4.89 -11.02
CA PHE A 165 -9.50 -5.32 -9.76
C PHE A 165 -8.21 -6.07 -10.07
N SER A 166 -7.14 -5.72 -9.36
CA SER A 166 -5.83 -6.34 -9.44
C SER A 166 -5.30 -6.60 -8.03
N LEU A 167 -4.44 -7.60 -7.92
CA LEU A 167 -3.72 -7.92 -6.69
C LEU A 167 -2.22 -7.80 -6.98
N GLU A 168 -1.64 -6.66 -6.64
CA GLU A 168 -0.26 -6.31 -7.02
C GLU A 168 0.75 -7.13 -6.22
N ASP A 169 0.66 -7.09 -4.89
CA ASP A 169 1.50 -7.88 -3.99
C ASP A 169 0.63 -8.80 -3.14
N ALA A 170 1.04 -10.05 -2.99
CA ALA A 170 0.40 -11.01 -2.09
C ALA A 170 1.43 -12.08 -1.68
N PHE A 171 2.21 -11.81 -0.65
CA PHE A 171 3.26 -12.71 -0.22
C PHE A 171 3.30 -12.92 1.29
N ALA A 172 3.85 -14.06 1.67
CA ALA A 172 4.29 -14.37 3.02
C ALA A 172 5.80 -14.53 3.04
N GLU A 173 6.44 -13.97 4.05
CA GLU A 173 7.85 -14.07 4.33
C GLU A 173 8.05 -14.67 5.71
N VAL A 174 8.99 -15.59 5.82
CA VAL A 174 9.44 -16.17 7.08
C VAL A 174 10.96 -16.13 7.14
N LYS A 175 11.47 -15.70 8.29
CA LYS A 175 12.88 -15.79 8.62
C LYS A 175 13.18 -17.22 9.06
N LEU A 176 14.12 -17.86 8.39
CA LEU A 176 14.49 -19.24 8.66
C LEU A 176 15.50 -19.32 9.81
N GLU A 177 16.59 -18.56 9.72
CA GLU A 177 17.69 -18.64 10.68
C GLU A 177 18.47 -17.33 10.78
N ASP A 178 18.97 -17.04 11.98
CA ASP A 178 19.98 -16.01 12.23
C ASP A 178 21.38 -16.67 12.15
N VAL A 179 22.14 -16.34 11.11
CA VAL A 179 23.44 -16.96 10.76
C VAL A 179 24.54 -16.55 11.74
N ASN A 180 24.43 -15.39 12.39
CA ASN A 180 25.42 -14.91 13.34
C ASN A 180 24.80 -14.05 14.47
N SER A 181 25.64 -13.67 15.43
CA SER A 181 25.28 -12.77 16.54
C SER A 181 24.93 -11.35 16.11
N ASN A 182 25.24 -10.98 14.87
CA ASN A 182 24.96 -9.66 14.29
C ASN A 182 23.63 -9.65 13.51
N TYR A 183 22.84 -10.71 13.61
CA TYR A 183 21.55 -10.87 12.95
C TYR A 183 21.61 -10.82 11.42
N ASP A 184 22.71 -11.28 10.83
CA ASP A 184 22.66 -11.76 9.44
C ASP A 184 21.62 -12.88 9.37
N ALA A 185 20.62 -12.76 8.50
CA ALA A 185 19.51 -13.70 8.44
C ALA A 185 19.30 -14.26 7.05
N VAL A 186 18.76 -15.48 6.99
CA VAL A 186 18.23 -16.09 5.78
C VAL A 186 16.72 -16.16 5.88
N SER A 187 16.02 -15.66 4.87
CA SER A 187 14.56 -15.60 4.79
C SER A 187 14.05 -16.20 3.50
N LEU A 188 12.87 -16.82 3.58
CA LEU A 188 12.11 -17.32 2.45
C LEU A 188 10.85 -16.48 2.29
N ARG A 189 10.59 -16.02 1.07
CA ARG A 189 9.36 -15.30 0.70
C ARG A 189 8.66 -16.03 -0.42
N VAL A 190 7.36 -16.28 -0.27
CA VAL A 190 6.53 -16.99 -1.25
C VAL A 190 5.27 -16.19 -1.53
N GLY A 191 4.93 -16.02 -2.80
CA GLY A 191 3.70 -15.35 -3.23
C GLY A 191 3.92 -14.44 -4.44
N ILE A 192 2.93 -13.59 -4.70
CA ILE A 192 3.00 -12.55 -5.73
C ILE A 192 3.90 -11.44 -5.21
N GLN A 193 5.00 -11.20 -5.91
CA GLN A 193 6.00 -10.21 -5.53
C GLN A 193 6.67 -9.59 -6.77
N PRO A 194 7.23 -8.37 -6.64
CA PRO A 194 8.01 -7.78 -7.71
C PRO A 194 9.27 -8.62 -7.98
N PHE A 195 9.45 -8.98 -9.25
CA PHE A 195 10.60 -9.71 -9.76
C PHE A 195 11.27 -8.89 -10.85
N VAL A 196 12.56 -8.62 -10.65
CA VAL A 196 13.41 -7.91 -11.61
C VAL A 196 14.56 -8.80 -12.01
N SER A 197 14.73 -9.01 -13.32
CA SER A 197 15.80 -9.82 -13.90
C SER A 197 16.39 -9.12 -15.12
N ASP A 198 17.71 -9.15 -15.25
CA ASP A 198 18.42 -8.74 -16.47
C ASP A 198 18.94 -10.00 -17.16
N PHE A 199 18.44 -10.27 -18.37
CA PHE A 199 18.96 -11.33 -19.22
C PHE A 199 19.43 -10.75 -20.54
N ARG A 200 20.71 -10.92 -20.85
CA ARG A 200 21.30 -10.54 -22.15
C ARG A 200 21.02 -9.07 -22.55
N GLY A 201 20.92 -8.16 -21.58
CA GLY A 201 20.64 -6.73 -21.82
C GLY A 201 19.15 -6.39 -21.94
N PHE A 202 18.24 -7.33 -21.63
CA PHE A 202 16.82 -7.07 -21.47
C PHE A 202 16.46 -7.07 -19.99
N ILE A 203 15.82 -5.99 -19.54
CA ILE A 203 15.29 -5.88 -18.19
C ILE A 203 13.85 -6.38 -18.20
N TYR A 204 13.59 -7.43 -17.43
CA TYR A 204 12.26 -7.89 -17.08
C TYR A 204 11.91 -7.36 -15.69
N THR A 205 10.77 -6.66 -15.58
CA THR A 205 10.25 -6.10 -14.33
C THR A 205 8.74 -6.34 -14.30
N ASP A 206 8.30 -7.24 -13.42
CA ASP A 206 6.89 -7.60 -13.31
C ASP A 206 6.57 -8.15 -11.91
N ASN A 207 5.28 -8.28 -11.59
CA ASN A 207 4.81 -8.87 -10.34
C ASN A 207 4.39 -10.32 -10.59
N ASN A 208 5.19 -11.26 -10.10
CA ASN A 208 5.01 -12.69 -10.37
C ASN A 208 4.79 -13.50 -9.11
N LEU A 209 4.00 -14.58 -9.26
CA LEU A 209 3.93 -15.64 -8.26
C LEU A 209 5.24 -16.43 -8.27
N GLY A 210 5.97 -16.39 -7.16
CA GLY A 210 7.24 -17.11 -7.04
C GLY A 210 7.68 -17.31 -5.60
N ALA A 211 8.76 -18.08 -5.43
CA ALA A 211 9.40 -18.32 -4.15
C ALA A 211 10.85 -17.83 -4.21
N ARG A 212 11.25 -17.01 -3.23
CA ARG A 212 12.57 -16.38 -3.19
C ARG A 212 13.23 -16.62 -1.85
N LEU A 213 14.42 -17.18 -1.87
CA LEU A 213 15.33 -17.28 -0.75
C LEU A 213 16.36 -16.15 -0.82
N PHE A 214 16.49 -15.38 0.25
CA PHE A 214 17.48 -14.32 0.32
C PHE A 214 18.08 -14.22 1.71
N GLY A 215 19.33 -13.78 1.78
CA GLY A 215 20.00 -13.61 3.05
C GLY A 215 21.33 -12.89 2.93
N ALA A 216 21.87 -12.53 4.08
CA ALA A 216 23.18 -11.90 4.21
C ALA A 216 24.11 -12.78 5.04
N PHE A 217 25.42 -12.68 4.77
CA PHE A 217 26.44 -13.43 5.49
C PHE A 217 27.69 -12.58 5.77
N ARG A 218 28.37 -12.90 6.88
CA ARG A 218 29.59 -12.26 7.36
C ARG A 218 29.47 -10.73 7.48
N ASN A 219 28.48 -10.26 8.21
CA ASN A 219 28.15 -8.86 8.46
C ASN A 219 27.83 -8.13 7.16
N ASN A 220 26.85 -8.62 6.42
CA ASN A 220 26.41 -8.08 5.11
C ASN A 220 27.49 -8.04 4.01
N ARG A 221 28.59 -8.79 4.14
CA ARG A 221 29.63 -8.85 3.09
C ARG A 221 29.23 -9.69 1.89
N TYR A 222 28.44 -10.74 2.12
CA TYR A 222 27.92 -11.60 1.05
C TYR A 222 26.39 -11.59 1.08
N ILE A 223 25.80 -11.54 -0.11
CA ILE A 223 24.35 -11.46 -0.28
C ILE A 223 23.91 -12.64 -1.14
N LEU A 224 23.03 -13.48 -0.60
CA LEU A 224 22.36 -14.54 -1.33
C LEU A 224 21.02 -14.03 -1.86
N ARG A 225 20.75 -14.29 -3.14
CA ARG A 225 19.45 -14.09 -3.78
C ARG A 225 19.22 -15.26 -4.72
N ALA A 226 18.26 -16.11 -4.39
CA ALA A 226 17.77 -17.19 -5.24
C ALA A 226 16.26 -17.01 -5.36
N ALA A 227 15.73 -16.99 -6.58
CA ALA A 227 14.34 -16.73 -6.91
C ALA A 227 13.89 -17.68 -8.02
#